data_AF-A0A6B3G6L0-F1
#
_entry.id   AF-A0A6B3G6L0-F1
#
_cell.length_a   1.000
_cell.length_b   1.000
_cell.length_c   1.000
_cell.angle_alpha   90.00
_cell.angle_beta   90.00
_cell.angle_gamma   90.00
#
_symmetry.space_group_name_H-M   'P 1'
#
loop_
_entity.id
_entity.type
_entity.pdbx_description
1 polymer ?
#
loop_
_entity_poly.entity_id
_entity_poly.type
_entity_poly.pdbx_seq_one_letter_code
_entity_poly.pdbx_strand_id
1 'polypeptide(L)'
;GLTVTDDWDGMGQRTTASGTVELADVVVPGAHVVPHHLTFTSPQLHGALAQLLHAAIDAGIAAAALAEAVAFVTTRSRPWFESGYETAAEDPLLIQRFGELALRHRAADALLATAARAVDTARGDLDDDSAAEASIAVAAAKAYTGSAALEIADAL
;
A
#
# COMPACT_ATOMS: atom_id res chain seq x y z
N GLY A 1 7.00 16.98 -30.11
CA GLY A 1 7.38 15.58 -29.98
C GLY A 1 6.78 14.91 -28.77
N LEU A 2 6.69 15.56 -27.61
CA LEU A 2 6.07 14.96 -26.42
C LEU A 2 4.68 15.56 -26.20
N THR A 3 3.68 14.70 -26.02
CA THR A 3 2.29 15.08 -25.67
C THR A 3 1.86 14.30 -24.44
N VAL A 4 1.34 14.99 -23.43
CA VAL A 4 0.70 14.37 -22.25
C VAL A 4 -0.79 14.63 -22.37
N THR A 5 -1.59 13.57 -22.38
CA THR A 5 -3.05 13.67 -22.43
C THR A 5 -3.60 13.50 -21.02
N ASP A 6 -4.44 14.43 -20.59
CA ASP A 6 -5.13 14.34 -19.29
C ASP A 6 -6.39 13.47 -19.43
N ASP A 7 -6.19 12.17 -19.62
CA ASP A 7 -7.24 11.17 -19.86
C ASP A 7 -7.35 10.13 -18.74
N TRP A 8 -6.76 10.39 -17.58
CA TRP A 8 -6.86 9.49 -16.43
C TRP A 8 -8.24 9.57 -15.77
N ASP A 9 -9.01 8.48 -15.84
CA ASP A 9 -10.30 8.34 -15.15
C ASP A 9 -10.42 6.98 -14.43
N GLY A 10 -9.56 6.77 -13.43
CA GLY A 10 -9.64 5.62 -12.52
C GLY A 10 -10.75 5.76 -11.47
N MET A 11 -11.28 4.63 -10.99
CA MET A 11 -12.24 4.61 -9.86
C MET A 11 -11.64 5.24 -8.59
N GLY A 12 -10.39 4.89 -8.29
CA GLY A 12 -9.56 5.47 -7.21
C GLY A 12 -8.25 6.00 -7.77
N GLN A 13 -7.33 6.45 -6.90
CA GLN A 13 -6.05 7.05 -7.33
C GLN A 13 -6.24 8.19 -8.36
N ARG A 14 -7.33 8.95 -8.23
CA ARG A 14 -7.82 9.88 -9.26
C ARG A 14 -6.86 11.03 -9.57
N THR A 15 -5.89 11.28 -8.71
CA THR A 15 -4.94 12.39 -8.80
C THR A 15 -3.52 11.96 -9.15
N THR A 16 -3.29 10.71 -9.58
CA THR A 16 -1.95 10.21 -9.91
C THR A 16 -1.46 10.58 -11.30
N ALA A 17 -2.32 11.16 -12.15
CA ALA A 17 -2.01 11.49 -13.54
C ALA A 17 -1.47 10.28 -14.34
N SER A 18 -2.04 9.09 -14.12
CA SER A 18 -1.62 7.83 -14.76
C SER A 18 -2.16 7.67 -16.18
N GLY A 19 -2.34 8.78 -16.90
CA GLY A 19 -2.89 8.86 -18.25
C GLY A 19 -1.85 8.61 -19.34
N THR A 20 -2.20 8.98 -20.57
CA THR A 20 -1.42 8.67 -21.77
C THR A 20 -0.30 9.67 -22.03
N VAL A 21 0.86 9.17 -22.45
CA VAL A 21 1.97 9.97 -23.00
C VAL A 21 2.32 9.49 -24.40
N GLU A 22 2.34 10.41 -25.36
CA GLU A 22 2.77 10.16 -26.75
C GLU A 22 4.13 10.81 -27.03
N LEU A 23 5.00 10.06 -27.73
CA LEU A 23 6.34 10.49 -28.11
C LEU A 23 6.50 10.36 -29.63
N ALA A 24 6.56 11.47 -30.33
CA ALA A 24 6.79 11.61 -31.77
C ALA A 24 8.13 12.32 -32.03
N ASP A 25 9.09 11.59 -32.60
CA ASP A 25 10.44 12.08 -32.95
C ASP A 25 11.13 12.87 -31.82
N VAL A 26 10.95 12.43 -30.57
CA VAL A 26 11.59 13.07 -29.41
C VAL A 26 13.07 12.73 -29.41
N VAL A 27 13.90 13.75 -29.59
CA VAL A 27 15.36 13.61 -29.48
C VAL A 27 15.74 13.50 -27.99
N VAL A 28 16.34 12.38 -27.61
CA VAL A 28 16.88 12.15 -26.27
C VAL A 28 18.40 12.33 -26.30
N PRO A 29 18.97 13.28 -25.53
CA PRO A 29 20.42 13.40 -25.41
C PRO A 29 21.03 12.08 -24.90
N GLY A 30 22.17 11.66 -25.45
CA GLY A 30 22.84 10.44 -25.01
C GLY A 30 23.13 10.39 -23.50
N ALA A 31 23.37 11.56 -22.88
CA ALA A 31 23.57 11.69 -21.44
C ALA A 31 22.34 11.34 -20.59
N HIS A 32 21.13 11.31 -21.18
CA HIS A 32 19.89 10.94 -20.50
C HIS A 32 19.49 9.47 -20.74
N VAL A 33 20.27 8.72 -21.52
CA VAL A 33 20.02 7.30 -21.78
C VAL A 33 20.57 6.49 -20.60
N VAL A 34 19.67 5.92 -19.81
CA VAL A 34 20.01 5.02 -18.71
C VAL A 34 19.92 3.58 -19.20
N PRO A 35 20.94 2.71 -19.01
CA PRO A 35 20.91 1.32 -19.46
C PRO A 35 20.07 0.44 -18.53
N HIS A 36 18.79 0.75 -18.37
CA HIS A 36 17.87 0.09 -17.43
C HIS A 36 17.75 -1.43 -17.65
N HIS A 37 17.95 -1.91 -18.88
CA HIS A 37 17.96 -3.34 -19.17
C HIS A 37 19.08 -4.11 -18.43
N LEU A 38 20.17 -3.44 -18.03
CA LEU A 38 21.26 -4.02 -17.24
C LEU A 38 20.92 -4.13 -15.74
N THR A 39 19.90 -3.42 -15.25
CA THR A 39 19.50 -3.47 -13.84
C THR A 39 19.15 -4.90 -13.39
N PHE A 40 18.70 -5.75 -14.31
CA PHE A 40 18.25 -7.11 -14.02
C PHE A 40 19.30 -8.20 -14.32
N THR A 41 20.54 -7.82 -14.65
CA THR A 41 21.63 -8.78 -14.91
C THR A 41 22.54 -9.01 -13.70
N SER A 42 22.21 -8.43 -12.56
CA SER A 42 22.97 -8.51 -11.31
C SER A 42 21.99 -8.35 -10.12
N PRO A 43 22.42 -8.66 -8.88
CA PRO A 43 21.62 -8.38 -7.69
C PRO A 43 21.06 -6.95 -7.69
N GLN A 44 19.78 -6.80 -7.38
CA GLN A 44 19.09 -5.51 -7.42
C GLN A 44 17.90 -5.47 -6.44
N LEU A 45 17.49 -4.27 -6.05
CA LEU A 45 16.36 -4.02 -5.14
C LEU A 45 15.25 -3.18 -5.76
N HIS A 46 15.31 -2.87 -7.07
CA HIS A 46 14.32 -2.06 -7.78
C HIS A 46 12.89 -2.60 -7.60
N GLY A 47 12.68 -3.89 -7.85
CA GLY A 47 11.37 -4.53 -7.70
C GLY A 47 10.89 -4.53 -6.24
N ALA A 48 11.75 -4.92 -5.31
CA ALA A 48 11.44 -4.94 -3.88
C ALA A 48 11.11 -3.53 -3.35
N LEU A 49 11.87 -2.50 -3.74
CA LEU A 49 11.58 -1.13 -3.32
C LEU A 49 10.25 -0.62 -3.87
N ALA A 50 9.97 -0.85 -5.16
CA ALA A 50 8.69 -0.46 -5.76
C ALA A 50 7.50 -1.12 -5.06
N GLN A 51 7.59 -2.42 -4.76
CA GLN A 51 6.53 -3.14 -4.08
C GLN A 51 6.39 -2.78 -2.60
N LEU A 52 7.50 -2.44 -1.92
CA LEU A 52 7.48 -1.92 -0.55
C LEU A 52 6.73 -0.59 -0.47
N LEU A 53 6.96 0.32 -1.43
CA LEU A 53 6.25 1.60 -1.52
C LEU A 53 4.74 1.40 -1.70
N HIS A 54 4.33 0.47 -2.57
CA HIS A 54 2.91 0.15 -2.73
C HIS A 54 2.30 -0.44 -1.45
N ALA A 55 2.99 -1.37 -0.78
CA ALA A 55 2.52 -1.90 0.49
C ALA A 55 2.38 -0.79 1.56
N ALA A 56 3.30 0.18 1.60
CA ALA A 56 3.19 1.31 2.51
C ALA A 56 2.00 2.23 2.20
N ILE A 57 1.70 2.45 0.92
CA ILE A 57 0.50 3.21 0.49
C ILE A 57 -0.77 2.49 0.96
N ASP A 58 -0.86 1.18 0.73
CA ASP A 58 -2.02 0.37 1.13
C ASP A 58 -2.21 0.38 2.66
N ALA A 59 -1.13 0.25 3.43
CA ALA A 59 -1.17 0.35 4.90
C ALA A 59 -1.67 1.72 5.36
N GLY A 60 -1.18 2.81 4.74
CA GLY A 60 -1.63 4.17 5.06
C GLY A 60 -3.12 4.39 4.77
N ILE A 61 -3.64 3.85 3.65
CA ILE A 61 -5.07 3.89 3.33
C ILE A 61 -5.87 3.12 4.39
N ALA A 62 -5.42 1.92 4.76
CA ALA A 62 -6.07 1.10 5.79
C ALA A 62 -6.11 1.82 7.16
N ALA A 63 -5.00 2.47 7.53
CA ALA A 63 -4.92 3.26 8.77
C ALA A 63 -5.98 4.37 8.80
N ALA A 64 -6.07 5.13 7.72
CA ALA A 64 -7.00 6.26 7.59
C ALA A 64 -8.45 5.77 7.57
N ALA A 65 -8.76 4.71 6.81
CA ALA A 65 -10.10 4.13 6.75
C ALA A 65 -10.56 3.64 8.13
N LEU A 66 -9.70 2.93 8.86
CA LEU A 66 -10.02 2.46 10.21
C LEU A 66 -10.25 3.62 11.19
N ALA A 67 -9.39 4.64 11.15
CA ALA A 67 -9.52 5.81 12.01
C ALA A 67 -10.83 6.59 11.74
N GLU A 68 -11.17 6.78 10.48
CA GLU A 68 -12.41 7.45 10.06
C GLU A 68 -13.63 6.63 10.49
N ALA A 69 -13.60 5.31 10.31
CA ALA A 69 -14.72 4.45 10.71
C ALA A 69 -14.93 4.46 12.24
N VAL A 70 -13.86 4.49 13.04
CA VAL A 70 -13.97 4.68 14.50
C VAL A 70 -14.61 6.02 14.83
N ALA A 71 -14.17 7.10 14.18
CA ALA A 71 -14.75 8.44 14.40
C ALA A 71 -16.24 8.47 14.03
N PHE A 72 -16.60 7.86 12.91
CA PHE A 72 -17.99 7.77 12.46
C PHE A 72 -18.85 6.98 13.45
N VAL A 73 -18.41 5.80 13.91
CA VAL A 73 -19.18 4.97 14.84
C VAL A 73 -19.37 5.62 16.20
N THR A 74 -18.36 6.34 16.69
CA THR A 74 -18.43 6.99 18.01
C THR A 74 -19.18 8.32 18.01
N THR A 75 -19.37 8.96 16.85
CA THR A 75 -19.97 10.31 16.79
C THR A 75 -21.23 10.42 15.95
N ARG A 76 -21.50 9.47 15.03
CA ARG A 76 -22.59 9.55 14.05
C ARG A 76 -23.49 8.32 14.04
N SER A 77 -22.94 7.13 14.27
CA SER A 77 -23.72 5.89 14.21
C SER A 77 -24.75 5.80 15.33
N ARG A 78 -25.93 5.30 14.99
CA ARG A 78 -27.01 5.02 15.94
C ARG A 78 -26.94 3.56 16.37
N PRO A 79 -27.22 3.23 17.65
CA PRO A 79 -27.35 1.84 18.06
C PRO A 79 -28.49 1.16 17.28
N TRP A 80 -28.36 -0.17 17.08
CA TRP A 80 -29.49 -0.97 16.61
C TRP A 80 -30.65 -0.86 17.61
N PHE A 81 -31.88 -0.71 17.11
CA PHE A 81 -33.00 -0.35 17.97
C PHE A 81 -33.36 -1.43 19.01
N GLU A 82 -32.91 -2.67 18.82
CA GLU A 82 -33.10 -3.79 19.76
C GLU A 82 -31.84 -4.10 20.58
N SER A 83 -30.73 -3.37 20.42
CA SER A 83 -29.47 -3.70 21.11
C SER A 83 -29.50 -3.37 22.60
N GLY A 84 -30.33 -2.39 23.01
CA GLY A 84 -30.39 -1.92 24.39
C GLY A 84 -29.23 -1.00 24.81
N TYR A 85 -28.33 -0.64 23.90
CA TYR A 85 -27.23 0.30 24.15
C TYR A 85 -27.62 1.75 23.84
N GLU A 86 -27.01 2.70 24.54
CA GLU A 86 -27.22 4.14 24.30
C GLU A 86 -26.53 4.61 23.02
N THR A 87 -25.38 4.00 22.70
CA THR A 87 -24.56 4.32 21.53
C THR A 87 -24.20 3.08 20.72
N ALA A 88 -23.92 3.25 19.42
CA ALA A 88 -23.41 2.15 18.60
C ALA A 88 -22.05 1.64 19.09
N ALA A 89 -21.23 2.52 19.68
CA ALA A 89 -19.88 2.18 20.14
C ALA A 89 -19.85 1.17 21.32
N GLU A 90 -20.98 0.98 22.00
CA GLU A 90 -21.12 0.00 23.09
C GLU A 90 -21.50 -1.40 22.58
N ASP A 91 -21.85 -1.54 21.31
CA ASP A 91 -22.21 -2.84 20.73
C ASP A 91 -21.00 -3.79 20.73
N PRO A 92 -21.05 -4.94 21.44
CA PRO A 92 -19.93 -5.86 21.54
C PRO A 92 -19.54 -6.47 20.18
N LEU A 93 -20.47 -6.56 19.23
CA LEU A 93 -20.16 -7.03 17.87
C LEU A 93 -19.34 -6.01 17.10
N LEU A 94 -19.65 -4.73 17.25
CA LEU A 94 -18.83 -3.66 16.67
C LEU A 94 -17.46 -3.59 17.34
N ILE A 95 -17.39 -3.65 18.67
CA ILE A 95 -16.11 -3.69 19.40
C ILE A 95 -15.23 -4.85 18.91
N GLN A 96 -15.81 -6.06 18.79
CA GLN A 96 -15.09 -7.21 18.26
C GLN A 96 -14.59 -6.96 16.84
N ARG A 97 -15.46 -6.47 15.94
CA ARG A 97 -15.11 -6.23 14.53
C ARG A 97 -13.98 -5.21 14.41
N PHE A 98 -14.05 -4.07 15.11
CA PHE A 98 -12.96 -3.09 15.14
C PHE A 98 -11.66 -3.68 15.71
N GLY A 99 -11.75 -4.53 16.74
CA GLY A 99 -10.59 -5.24 17.29
C GLY A 99 -9.91 -6.15 16.26
N GLU A 100 -10.69 -6.92 15.50
CA GLU A 100 -10.18 -7.78 14.43
C GLU A 100 -9.53 -6.97 13.29
N LEU A 101 -10.14 -5.86 12.88
CA LEU A 101 -9.60 -4.97 11.85
C LEU A 101 -8.31 -4.27 12.31
N ALA A 102 -8.28 -3.81 13.57
CA ALA A 102 -7.08 -3.24 14.18
C ALA A 102 -5.92 -4.25 14.26
N LEU A 103 -6.21 -5.53 14.54
CA LEU A 103 -5.20 -6.58 14.52
C LEU A 103 -4.65 -6.83 13.12
N ARG A 104 -5.51 -6.83 12.09
CA ARG A 104 -5.06 -6.94 10.68
C ARG A 104 -4.13 -5.78 10.30
N HIS A 105 -4.51 -4.55 10.63
CA HIS A 105 -3.65 -3.39 10.39
C HIS A 105 -2.30 -3.51 11.08
N ARG A 106 -2.28 -3.87 12.38
CA ARG A 106 -1.02 -4.04 13.13
C ARG A 106 -0.11 -5.12 12.55
N ALA A 107 -0.69 -6.22 12.05
CA ALA A 107 0.08 -7.26 11.37
C ALA A 107 0.65 -6.76 10.03
N ALA A 108 -0.11 -5.95 9.28
CA ALA A 108 0.38 -5.32 8.05
C ALA A 108 1.57 -4.39 8.33
N ASP A 109 1.47 -3.52 9.35
CA ASP A 109 2.58 -2.66 9.79
C ASP A 109 3.83 -3.44 10.21
N ALA A 110 3.64 -4.53 10.96
CA ALA A 110 4.75 -5.36 11.41
C ALA A 110 5.48 -6.06 10.25
N LEU A 111 4.73 -6.55 9.26
CA LEU A 111 5.29 -7.12 8.03
C LEU A 111 5.99 -6.06 7.19
N LEU A 112 5.38 -4.88 7.04
CA LEU A 112 5.96 -3.75 6.32
C LEU A 112 7.29 -3.30 6.93
N ALA A 113 7.35 -3.15 8.26
CA ALA A 113 8.57 -2.79 8.97
C ALA A 113 9.65 -3.88 8.84
N THR A 114 9.25 -5.16 8.79
CA THR A 114 10.18 -6.27 8.58
C THR A 114 10.74 -6.28 7.16
N ALA A 115 9.90 -6.06 6.16
CA ALA A 115 10.30 -5.94 4.76
C ALA A 115 11.23 -4.73 4.53
N ALA A 116 10.93 -3.58 5.15
CA ALA A 116 11.78 -2.40 5.07
C ALA A 116 13.18 -2.67 5.63
N ARG A 117 13.28 -3.32 6.80
CA ARG A 117 14.58 -3.73 7.37
C ARG A 117 15.33 -4.70 6.45
N ALA A 118 14.66 -5.65 5.82
CA ALA A 118 15.30 -6.57 4.88
C ALA A 118 15.87 -5.83 3.66
N VAL A 119 15.12 -4.87 3.11
CA VAL A 119 15.60 -3.99 2.03
C VAL A 119 16.79 -3.13 2.46
N ASP A 120 16.78 -2.57 3.67
CA ASP A 120 17.90 -1.78 4.19
C ASP A 120 19.15 -2.65 4.41
N THR A 121 19.01 -3.86 4.93
CA THR A 121 20.11 -4.83 5.07
C THR A 121 20.71 -5.17 3.71
N ALA A 122 19.88 -5.57 2.74
CA ALA A 122 20.34 -5.92 1.39
C ALA A 122 20.96 -4.72 0.65
N ARG A 123 20.58 -3.49 1.00
CA ARG A 123 21.22 -2.27 0.45
C ARG A 123 22.63 -2.08 1.01
N GLY A 124 22.89 -2.49 2.25
CA GLY A 124 24.20 -2.38 2.89
C GLY A 124 25.22 -3.39 2.38
N ASP A 125 24.77 -4.60 2.05
CA ASP A 125 25.60 -5.69 1.52
C ASP A 125 24.79 -6.47 0.48
N LEU A 126 24.92 -6.06 -0.79
CA LEU A 126 24.06 -6.52 -1.87
C LEU A 126 24.69 -7.72 -2.62
N ASP A 127 24.00 -8.84 -2.55
CA ASP A 127 24.27 -10.08 -3.28
C ASP A 127 22.95 -10.77 -3.68
N ASP A 128 23.03 -11.93 -4.33
CA ASP A 128 21.84 -12.66 -4.80
C ASP A 128 20.94 -13.09 -3.62
N ASP A 129 21.53 -13.52 -2.50
CA ASP A 129 20.80 -14.04 -1.34
C ASP A 129 20.07 -12.93 -0.58
N SER A 130 20.75 -11.82 -0.31
CA SER A 130 20.17 -10.64 0.34
C SER A 130 19.10 -9.97 -0.52
N ALA A 131 19.29 -9.91 -1.84
CA ALA A 131 18.27 -9.42 -2.77
C ALA A 131 17.03 -10.32 -2.78
N ALA A 132 17.22 -11.65 -2.77
CA ALA A 132 16.12 -12.61 -2.69
C ALA A 132 15.35 -12.51 -1.37
N GLU A 133 16.05 -12.43 -0.24
CA GLU A 133 15.44 -12.29 1.09
C GLU A 133 14.61 -11.00 1.18
N ALA A 134 15.15 -9.86 0.72
CA ALA A 134 14.42 -8.60 0.66
C ALA A 134 13.18 -8.71 -0.24
N SER A 135 13.30 -9.35 -1.39
CA SER A 135 12.18 -9.55 -2.32
C SER A 135 11.07 -10.42 -1.71
N ILE A 136 11.41 -11.51 -1.00
CA ILE A 136 10.44 -12.39 -0.33
C ILE A 136 9.74 -11.66 0.80
N ALA A 137 10.48 -10.94 1.65
CA ALA A 137 9.92 -10.17 2.76
C ALA A 137 8.94 -9.10 2.25
N VAL A 138 9.31 -8.38 1.19
CA VAL A 138 8.41 -7.40 0.54
C VAL A 138 7.19 -8.07 -0.08
N ALA A 139 7.34 -9.20 -0.76
CA ALA A 139 6.22 -9.92 -1.35
C ALA A 139 5.20 -10.35 -0.27
N ALA A 140 5.68 -10.84 0.86
CA ALA A 140 4.84 -11.19 2.01
C ALA A 140 4.10 -9.96 2.56
N ALA A 141 4.82 -8.86 2.78
CA ALA A 141 4.22 -7.60 3.24
C ALA A 141 3.16 -7.07 2.26
N LYS A 142 3.45 -7.07 0.96
CA LYS A 142 2.51 -6.62 -0.08
C LYS A 142 1.26 -7.48 -0.12
N ALA A 143 1.40 -8.80 -0.16
CA ALA A 143 0.27 -9.70 -0.27
C ALA A 143 -0.69 -9.59 0.92
N TYR A 144 -0.13 -9.54 2.14
CA TYR A 144 -0.92 -9.38 3.35
C TYR A 144 -1.57 -8.00 3.42
N THR A 145 -0.79 -6.93 3.20
CA THR A 145 -1.27 -5.55 3.33
C THR A 145 -2.35 -5.22 2.32
N GLY A 146 -2.23 -5.67 1.07
CA GLY A 146 -3.26 -5.47 0.06
C GLY A 146 -4.59 -6.13 0.46
N SER A 147 -4.54 -7.34 1.03
CA SER A 147 -5.74 -8.02 1.52
C SER A 147 -6.33 -7.34 2.77
N ALA A 148 -5.48 -6.91 3.70
CA ALA A 148 -5.90 -6.21 4.91
C ALA A 148 -6.52 -4.84 4.61
N ALA A 149 -5.94 -4.08 3.68
CA ALA A 149 -6.44 -2.77 3.29
C ALA A 149 -7.82 -2.85 2.64
N LEU A 150 -8.04 -3.84 1.76
CA LEU A 150 -9.35 -4.09 1.16
C LEU A 150 -10.39 -4.47 2.23
N GLU A 151 -10.06 -5.44 3.10
CA GLU A 151 -10.97 -5.85 4.19
C GLU A 151 -11.32 -4.66 5.09
N ILE A 152 -10.33 -3.85 5.49
CA ILE A 152 -10.57 -2.69 6.37
C ILE A 152 -11.43 -1.62 5.68
N ALA A 153 -11.21 -1.37 4.39
CA ALA A 153 -11.95 -0.35 3.64
C ALA A 153 -13.40 -0.76 3.29
N ASP A 154 -13.70 -2.06 3.25
CA ASP A 154 -15.03 -2.60 2.93
C ASP A 154 -15.86 -2.98 4.17
N ALA A 155 -15.21 -3.26 5.30
CA ALA A 155 -15.84 -3.91 6.45
C ALA A 155 -16.78 -3.07 7.31
N LEU A 156 -16.81 -1.74 7.15
CA LEU A 156 -17.46 -0.79 8.06
C LEU A 156 -18.22 0.30 7.29
#